data_AF-A0A943KY11-F1
#
_entry.id   AF-A0A943KY11-F1
#
_cell.length_a   1.000
_cell.length_b   1.000
_cell.length_c   1.000
_cell.angle_alpha   90.00
_cell.angle_beta   90.00
_cell.angle_gamma   90.00
#
_symmetry.space_group_name_H-M   'P 1'
#
loop_
_entity.id
_entity.type
_entity.pdbx_description
1 polymer ?
#
loop_
_entity_poly.entity_id
_entity_poly.type
_entity_poly.pdbx_seq_one_letter_code
_entity_poly.pdbx_strand_id
1 'polypeptide(L)'
;MARRRHHRRRGRAAADFFGGRRAEEERVDTSTGEAREAGEVREESTTQSREELLKELGIINLSLETVQIIVFATLLNLYYVYSLRAQTIDALCDTDLSDNFIDTTNFPRITNDIFLYTTGVFLILNYTLFQESACEHKDDLDNKEVGAARRSFLASLFTFLAVTLSRNNLEL
;
A
#
# COMPACT_ATOMS: atom_id res chain seq x y z
N MET A 1 -39.05 -31.39 11.52
CA MET A 1 -38.17 -31.14 10.35
C MET A 1 -37.39 -29.86 10.60
N ALA A 2 -36.10 -29.94 10.95
CA ALA A 2 -35.26 -28.78 11.28
C ALA A 2 -34.25 -28.49 10.17
N ARG A 3 -34.31 -27.29 9.57
CA ARG A 3 -33.38 -26.83 8.53
C ARG A 3 -32.10 -26.29 9.17
N ARG A 4 -30.95 -26.96 8.95
CA ARG A 4 -29.62 -26.42 9.24
C ARG A 4 -29.23 -25.40 8.16
N ARG A 5 -28.89 -24.17 8.55
CA ARG A 5 -28.29 -23.16 7.66
C ARG A 5 -26.76 -23.24 7.78
N HIS A 6 -26.08 -23.61 6.71
CA HIS A 6 -24.63 -23.50 6.57
C HIS A 6 -24.27 -22.03 6.31
N HIS A 7 -23.58 -21.38 7.25
CA HIS A 7 -22.91 -20.11 6.97
C HIS A 7 -21.58 -20.39 6.26
N ARG A 8 -21.49 -19.98 4.99
CA ARG A 8 -20.24 -19.87 4.23
C ARG A 8 -19.34 -18.84 4.90
N ARG A 9 -18.19 -19.27 5.42
CA ARG A 9 -17.04 -18.39 5.68
C ARG A 9 -16.40 -18.04 4.34
N ARG A 10 -16.36 -16.77 3.96
CA ARG A 10 -15.50 -16.24 2.89
C ARG A 10 -14.89 -14.92 3.33
N GLY A 11 -13.57 -14.82 3.16
CA GLY A 11 -12.81 -13.58 3.27
C GLY A 11 -12.14 -13.33 4.64
N ARG A 12 -11.10 -14.09 4.99
CA ARG A 12 -10.18 -13.74 6.11
C ARG A 12 -8.69 -13.90 5.78
N ALA A 13 -8.34 -14.35 4.58
CA ALA A 13 -6.95 -14.71 4.28
C ALA A 13 -5.98 -13.52 4.15
N ALA A 14 -6.46 -12.33 3.78
CA ALA A 14 -5.58 -11.18 3.58
C ALA A 14 -5.16 -10.52 4.91
N ALA A 15 -6.07 -10.45 5.89
CA ALA A 15 -5.79 -9.86 7.21
C ALA A 15 -4.82 -10.70 8.05
N ASP A 16 -4.86 -12.02 7.86
CA ASP A 16 -4.00 -12.97 8.58
C ASP A 16 -2.55 -12.96 8.06
N PHE A 17 -2.29 -12.46 6.83
CA PHE A 17 -0.95 -12.42 6.24
C PHE A 17 -0.03 -11.37 6.89
N PHE A 18 -0.59 -10.33 7.51
CA PHE A 18 0.15 -9.22 8.12
C PHE A 18 0.01 -9.11 9.65
N GLY A 19 -0.38 -10.20 10.34
CA GLY A 19 -0.21 -10.28 11.80
C GLY A 19 -1.44 -10.01 12.67
N GLY A 20 -2.66 -10.12 12.15
CA GLY A 20 -3.87 -10.04 12.98
C GLY A 20 -4.10 -11.29 13.85
N ARG A 21 -3.43 -11.43 15.01
CA ARG A 21 -3.89 -12.34 16.09
C ARG A 21 -4.79 -11.57 17.06
N ARG A 22 -5.96 -12.16 17.31
CA ARG A 22 -7.03 -11.67 18.17
C ARG A 22 -6.56 -11.43 19.61
N ALA A 23 -6.88 -10.26 20.16
CA ALA A 23 -7.13 -10.11 21.59
C ALA A 23 -8.41 -10.92 21.92
N GLU A 24 -8.28 -11.93 22.77
CA GLU A 24 -9.43 -12.61 23.37
C GLU A 24 -9.93 -11.73 24.53
N GLU A 25 -11.11 -11.14 24.39
CA GLU A 25 -11.80 -10.48 25.50
C GLU A 25 -12.24 -11.55 26.52
N GLU A 26 -11.58 -11.57 27.69
CA GLU A 26 -12.09 -12.22 28.88
C GLU A 26 -13.40 -11.54 29.30
N ARG A 27 -14.51 -12.29 29.25
CA ARG A 27 -15.75 -11.89 29.92
C ARG A 27 -15.59 -12.13 31.42
N VAL A 28 -15.68 -11.06 32.20
CA VAL A 28 -15.93 -11.16 33.65
C VAL A 28 -17.33 -10.60 33.92
N ASP A 29 -18.27 -11.50 34.21
CA ASP A 29 -19.57 -11.19 34.83
C ASP A 29 -19.36 -11.00 36.33
N THR A 30 -19.79 -9.88 36.92
CA THR A 30 -20.44 -9.85 38.25
C THR A 30 -21.21 -8.56 38.52
N SER A 31 -22.17 -8.67 39.43
CA SER A 31 -23.45 -7.97 39.54
C SER A 31 -23.52 -6.82 40.57
N THR A 32 -24.45 -5.87 40.31
CA THR A 32 -25.29 -5.05 41.24
C THR A 32 -24.67 -4.18 42.34
N GLY A 33 -25.03 -2.88 42.36
CA GLY A 33 -25.13 -2.07 43.60
C GLY A 33 -24.80 -0.56 43.49
N GLU A 34 -25.85 0.27 43.35
CA GLU A 34 -26.08 1.69 43.75
C GLU A 34 -24.96 2.77 43.86
N ALA A 35 -25.18 3.84 43.06
CA ALA A 35 -24.98 5.29 43.22
C ALA A 35 -23.94 5.92 44.19
N ARG A 36 -23.09 6.82 43.64
CA ARG A 36 -22.81 8.19 44.15
C ARG A 36 -22.00 9.05 43.15
N GLU A 37 -22.31 10.34 43.13
CA GLU A 37 -21.79 11.39 42.25
C GLU A 37 -20.33 11.82 42.52
N ALA A 38 -19.80 12.50 41.50
CA ALA A 38 -18.77 13.55 41.51
C ALA A 38 -17.30 13.16 41.26
N GLY A 39 -16.77 13.74 40.19
CA GLY A 39 -15.37 14.17 40.11
C GLY A 39 -14.45 13.24 39.35
N GLU A 40 -14.35 13.45 38.04
CA GLU A 40 -13.12 13.71 37.28
C GLU A 40 -13.41 13.40 35.81
N VAL A 41 -13.45 14.46 35.00
CA VAL A 41 -13.22 14.33 33.57
C VAL A 41 -11.79 13.83 33.45
N ARG A 42 -11.63 12.50 33.41
CA ARG A 42 -10.41 11.88 32.91
C ARG A 42 -10.26 12.40 31.50
N GLU A 43 -9.26 13.25 31.29
CA GLU A 43 -8.69 13.40 29.97
C GLU A 43 -8.34 11.99 29.49
N GLU A 44 -9.08 11.49 28.53
CA GLU A 44 -8.67 10.37 27.69
C GLU A 44 -7.42 10.84 26.94
N SER A 45 -6.28 10.81 27.63
CA SER A 45 -4.99 10.77 26.98
C SER A 45 -4.98 9.47 26.19
N THR A 46 -5.28 9.59 24.90
CA THR A 46 -5.14 8.56 23.88
C THR A 46 -3.66 8.16 23.79
N THR A 47 -3.23 7.37 24.76
CA THR A 47 -1.94 6.68 24.72
C THR A 47 -2.09 5.57 23.69
N GLN A 48 -1.80 5.90 22.43
CA GLN A 48 -1.69 4.92 21.34
C GLN A 48 -0.91 3.71 21.85
N SER A 49 -1.46 2.52 21.62
CA SER A 49 -0.85 1.32 22.15
C SER A 49 0.53 1.12 21.49
N ARG A 50 1.50 0.57 22.23
CA ARG A 50 2.84 0.27 21.69
C ARG A 50 2.77 -0.57 20.40
N GLU A 51 1.74 -1.39 20.27
CA GLU A 51 1.49 -2.23 19.10
C GLU A 51 1.03 -1.42 17.88
N GLU A 52 0.16 -0.43 18.07
CA GLU A 52 -0.22 0.52 17.01
C GLU A 52 0.98 1.30 16.48
N LEU A 53 1.85 1.80 17.36
CA LEU A 53 3.06 2.54 16.98
C LEU A 53 4.05 1.66 16.18
N LEU A 54 4.18 0.38 16.53
CA LEU A 54 5.04 -0.55 15.78
C LEU A 54 4.48 -0.85 14.39
N LYS A 55 3.15 -0.99 14.27
CA LYS A 55 2.47 -1.19 12.99
C LYS A 55 2.61 0.04 12.09
N GLU A 56 2.40 1.23 12.64
CA GLU A 56 2.56 2.49 11.91
C GLU A 56 4.01 2.67 11.44
N LEU A 57 5.00 2.40 12.31
CA LEU A 57 6.41 2.45 11.93
C LEU A 57 6.74 1.45 10.82
N GLY A 58 6.15 0.26 10.84
CA GLY A 58 6.28 -0.73 9.77
C GLY A 58 5.75 -0.23 8.42
N ILE A 59 4.58 0.43 8.42
CA ILE A 59 4.01 1.05 7.21
C ILE A 59 4.91 2.17 6.70
N ILE A 60 5.41 3.02 7.60
CA ILE A 60 6.30 4.13 7.25
C ILE A 60 7.59 3.59 6.62
N ASN A 61 8.26 2.63 7.24
CA ASN A 61 9.49 2.05 6.71
C ASN A 61 9.27 1.41 5.34
N LEU A 62 8.19 0.63 5.18
CA LEU A 62 7.87 0.02 3.89
C LEU A 62 7.60 1.09 2.82
N SER A 63 6.90 2.17 3.17
CA SER A 63 6.66 3.27 2.24
C SER A 63 7.96 3.98 1.85
N LEU A 64 8.87 4.17 2.79
CA LEU A 64 10.17 4.83 2.56
C LEU A 64 11.06 3.99 1.64
N GLU A 65 11.18 2.69 1.90
CA GLU A 65 11.90 1.76 1.02
C GLU A 65 11.29 1.75 -0.38
N THR A 66 9.95 1.72 -0.49
CA THR A 66 9.26 1.74 -1.78
C THR A 66 9.55 3.01 -2.57
N VAL A 67 9.56 4.18 -1.91
CA VAL A 67 9.90 5.46 -2.55
C VAL A 67 11.35 5.48 -3.04
N GLN A 68 12.29 4.96 -2.24
CA GLN A 68 13.70 4.84 -2.67
C GLN A 68 13.84 3.98 -3.93
N ILE A 69 13.12 2.86 -3.99
CA ILE A 69 13.10 1.97 -5.15
C ILE A 69 12.54 2.68 -6.40
N ILE A 70 11.47 3.48 -6.26
CA ILE A 70 10.92 4.29 -7.36
C ILE A 70 11.96 5.28 -7.89
N VAL A 71 12.65 6.00 -7.00
CA VAL A 71 13.69 6.97 -7.41
C VAL A 71 14.81 6.25 -8.17
N PHE A 72 15.27 5.12 -7.65
CA PHE A 72 16.28 4.30 -8.31
C PHE A 72 15.84 3.86 -9.72
N ALA A 73 14.63 3.29 -9.86
CA ALA A 73 14.09 2.88 -11.16
C ALA A 73 13.97 4.05 -12.14
N THR A 74 13.62 5.24 -11.64
CA THR A 74 13.53 6.46 -12.45
C THR A 74 14.90 6.87 -13.00
N LEU A 75 15.97 6.77 -12.18
CA LEU A 75 17.33 7.05 -12.62
C LEU A 75 17.82 6.04 -13.67
N LEU A 76 17.48 4.75 -13.53
CA LEU A 76 17.80 3.74 -14.54
C LEU A 76 17.10 4.03 -15.88
N ASN A 77 15.82 4.40 -15.83
CA ASN A 77 15.10 4.80 -17.03
C ASN A 77 15.69 6.05 -17.68
N LEU A 78 16.11 7.04 -16.88
CA LEU A 78 16.79 8.22 -17.40
C LEU A 78 18.11 7.85 -18.11
N TYR A 79 18.90 6.96 -17.51
CA TYR A 79 20.14 6.47 -18.11
C TYR A 79 19.89 5.74 -19.45
N TYR A 80 18.85 4.90 -19.51
CA TYR A 80 18.43 4.24 -20.76
C TYR A 80 18.09 5.25 -21.87
N VAL A 81 17.36 6.33 -21.55
CA VAL A 81 17.03 7.37 -22.52
C VAL A 81 18.29 8.09 -23.05
N TYR A 82 19.29 8.31 -22.20
CA TYR A 82 20.58 8.84 -22.66
C TYR A 82 21.33 7.88 -23.58
N SER A 83 21.30 6.58 -23.28
CA SER A 83 21.91 5.55 -24.13
C SER A 83 21.22 5.48 -25.51
N LEU A 84 19.88 5.50 -25.57
CA LEU A 84 19.13 5.58 -26.83
C LEU A 84 19.46 6.84 -27.63
N ARG A 85 19.60 7.98 -26.96
CA ARG A 85 20.00 9.24 -27.61
C ARG A 85 21.37 9.10 -28.25
N ALA A 86 22.34 8.47 -27.57
CA ALA A 86 23.66 8.22 -28.12
C ALA A 86 23.60 7.35 -29.38
N GLN A 87 22.87 6.24 -29.34
CA GLN A 87 22.67 5.35 -30.50
C GLN A 87 22.04 6.09 -31.68
N THR A 88 21.08 6.98 -31.41
CA THR A 88 20.43 7.79 -32.47
C THR A 88 21.40 8.80 -33.09
N ILE A 89 22.28 9.39 -32.28
CA ILE A 89 23.31 10.32 -32.77
C ILE A 89 24.34 9.57 -33.62
N ASP A 90 24.78 8.39 -33.17
CA ASP A 90 25.72 7.54 -33.90
C ASP A 90 25.16 7.17 -35.28
N ALA A 91 23.87 6.81 -35.35
CA ALA A 91 23.19 6.52 -36.62
C ALA A 91 23.05 7.73 -37.57
N LEU A 92 23.05 8.96 -37.03
CA LEU A 92 22.90 10.19 -37.82
C LEU A 92 24.24 10.81 -38.25
N CYS A 93 25.26 10.68 -37.41
CA CYS A 93 26.51 11.42 -37.52
C CYS A 93 27.74 10.53 -37.72
N ASP A 94 27.58 9.21 -37.80
CA ASP A 94 28.68 8.24 -37.96
C ASP A 94 29.75 8.41 -36.86
N THR A 95 29.27 8.43 -35.60
CA THR A 95 30.09 8.54 -34.38
C THR A 95 30.00 7.27 -33.54
N ASP A 96 30.91 7.09 -32.57
CA ASP A 96 30.93 5.96 -31.63
C ASP A 96 30.61 6.41 -30.18
N LEU A 97 29.59 7.26 -29.99
CA LEU A 97 29.26 7.84 -28.69
C LEU A 97 28.61 6.80 -27.75
N SER A 98 27.84 5.87 -28.32
CA SER A 98 27.12 4.82 -27.59
C SER A 98 28.03 3.78 -26.94
N ASP A 99 29.26 3.60 -27.43
CA ASP A 99 30.27 2.69 -26.85
C ASP A 99 30.67 3.08 -25.41
N ASN A 100 30.42 4.33 -25.01
CA ASN A 100 30.68 4.80 -23.65
C ASN A 100 29.57 4.39 -22.65
N PHE A 101 28.47 3.82 -23.13
CA PHE A 101 27.35 3.38 -22.30
C PHE A 101 27.44 1.88 -22.01
N ILE A 102 26.98 1.48 -20.83
CA ILE A 102 26.78 0.06 -20.50
C ILE A 102 25.59 -0.46 -21.33
N ASP A 103 25.56 -1.76 -21.61
CA ASP A 103 24.40 -2.42 -22.20
C ASP A 103 23.13 -2.16 -21.38
N THR A 104 22.20 -1.40 -21.96
CA THR A 104 20.93 -1.01 -21.33
C THR A 104 19.73 -1.80 -21.86
N THR A 105 19.95 -2.84 -22.68
CA THR A 105 18.87 -3.59 -23.38
C THR A 105 17.78 -4.11 -22.42
N ASN A 106 18.18 -4.56 -21.23
CA ASN A 106 17.24 -5.11 -20.24
C ASN A 106 16.67 -4.06 -19.27
N PHE A 107 17.16 -2.81 -19.30
CA PHE A 107 16.78 -1.78 -18.33
C PHE A 107 15.27 -1.47 -18.37
N PRO A 108 14.63 -1.29 -19.54
CA PRO A 108 13.20 -1.02 -19.61
C PRO A 108 12.34 -2.11 -18.96
N ARG A 109 12.72 -3.38 -19.16
CA ARG A 109 12.01 -4.51 -18.56
C ARG A 109 12.17 -4.53 -17.04
N ILE A 110 13.39 -4.32 -16.55
CA ILE A 110 13.69 -4.26 -15.12
C ILE A 110 12.96 -3.10 -14.45
N THR A 111 13.01 -1.91 -15.02
CA THR A 111 12.36 -0.72 -14.43
C THR A 111 10.84 -0.86 -14.46
N ASN A 112 10.25 -1.41 -15.53
CA ASN A 112 8.82 -1.68 -15.59
C ASN A 112 8.37 -2.69 -14.52
N ASP A 113 9.15 -3.74 -14.28
CA ASP A 113 8.88 -4.71 -13.21
C ASP A 113 8.95 -4.06 -11.83
N ILE A 114 9.90 -3.15 -11.62
CA ILE A 114 10.01 -2.37 -10.38
C ILE A 114 8.81 -1.42 -10.21
N PHE A 115 8.38 -0.72 -11.27
CA PHE A 115 7.20 0.15 -11.19
C PHE A 115 5.93 -0.65 -10.89
N LEU A 116 5.79 -1.85 -11.45
CA LEU A 116 4.66 -2.73 -11.16
C LEU A 116 4.68 -3.21 -9.71
N TYR A 117 5.85 -3.61 -9.20
CA TYR A 117 6.03 -3.99 -7.81
C TYR A 117 5.67 -2.85 -6.85
N THR A 118 6.25 -1.67 -7.06
CA THR A 118 6.06 -0.51 -6.16
C THR A 118 4.62 -0.01 -6.16
N THR A 119 3.96 0.04 -7.32
CA THR A 119 2.53 0.39 -7.39
C THR A 119 1.63 -0.67 -6.76
N GLY A 120 1.99 -1.96 -6.84
CA GLY A 120 1.31 -3.03 -6.12
C GLY A 120 1.40 -2.90 -4.60
N VAL A 121 2.58 -2.55 -4.07
CA VAL A 121 2.77 -2.29 -2.63
C VAL A 121 1.89 -1.13 -2.16
N PHE A 122 1.89 -0.01 -2.90
CA PHE A 122 1.01 1.12 -2.56
C PHE A 122 -0.48 0.78 -2.65
N LEU A 123 -0.88 -0.05 -3.62
CA LEU A 123 -2.26 -0.51 -3.73
C LEU A 123 -2.70 -1.29 -2.50
N ILE A 124 -1.85 -2.20 -2.01
CA ILE A 124 -2.11 -2.98 -0.80
C ILE A 124 -2.19 -2.07 0.44
N LEU A 125 -1.24 -1.14 0.60
CA LEU A 125 -1.24 -0.20 1.72
C LEU A 125 -2.52 0.64 1.77
N ASN A 126 -2.92 1.23 0.63
CA ASN A 126 -4.13 2.04 0.56
C ASN A 126 -5.41 1.21 0.73
N TYR A 127 -5.40 -0.06 0.30
CA TYR A 127 -6.52 -0.97 0.54
C TYR A 127 -6.68 -1.31 2.02
N THR A 128 -5.59 -1.59 2.72
CA THR A 128 -5.60 -1.86 4.17
C THR A 128 -6.11 -0.65 4.94
N LEU A 129 -5.62 0.55 4.62
CA LEU A 129 -6.11 1.79 5.23
C LEU A 129 -7.61 1.99 5.00
N PHE A 130 -8.10 1.75 3.78
CA PHE A 130 -9.52 1.82 3.48
C PHE A 130 -10.35 0.80 4.27
N GLN A 131 -9.87 -0.43 4.42
CA GLN A 131 -10.55 -1.45 5.23
C GLN A 131 -10.62 -1.06 6.71
N GLU A 132 -9.54 -0.51 7.26
CA GLU A 132 -9.48 -0.07 8.65
C GLU A 132 -10.47 1.07 8.90
N SER A 133 -10.42 2.14 8.09
CA SER A 133 -11.34 3.27 8.23
C SER A 133 -12.80 2.83 8.06
N ALA A 134 -13.10 1.94 7.12
CA ALA A 134 -14.45 1.41 6.92
C ALA A 134 -14.92 0.48 8.06
N CYS A 135 -13.98 -0.18 8.76
CA CYS A 135 -14.30 -1.04 9.89
C CYS A 135 -14.53 -0.23 11.17
N GLU A 136 -13.78 0.85 11.34
CA GLU A 136 -13.90 1.81 12.45
C GLU A 136 -15.20 2.62 12.35
N HIS A 137 -15.57 3.04 11.14
CA HIS A 137 -16.75 3.85 10.88
C HIS A 137 -17.91 3.04 10.27
N LYS A 138 -18.14 1.81 10.74
CA LYS A 138 -19.16 0.89 10.17
C LYS A 138 -20.56 1.47 10.07
N ASP A 139 -20.93 2.31 11.03
CA ASP A 139 -22.27 2.90 11.13
C ASP A 139 -22.37 4.29 10.45
N ASP A 140 -21.23 4.84 9.98
CA ASP A 140 -21.16 6.13 9.29
C ASP A 140 -20.21 6.06 8.09
N LEU A 141 -20.66 5.37 7.03
CA LEU A 141 -19.91 5.21 5.79
C LEU A 141 -19.77 6.51 4.98
N ASP A 142 -20.53 7.56 5.33
CA ASP A 142 -20.43 8.89 4.72
C ASP A 142 -19.39 9.77 5.44
N ASN A 143 -18.71 9.21 6.45
CA ASN A 143 -17.60 9.87 7.11
C ASN A 143 -16.52 10.28 6.10
N LYS A 144 -16.06 11.52 6.24
CA LYS A 144 -15.05 12.13 5.38
C LYS A 144 -13.75 11.32 5.30
N GLU A 145 -13.38 10.63 6.38
CA GLU A 145 -12.17 9.81 6.47
C GLU A 145 -12.29 8.54 5.61
N VAL A 146 -13.44 7.84 5.68
CA VAL A 146 -13.75 6.71 4.80
C VAL A 146 -13.76 7.15 3.34
N GLY A 147 -14.35 8.31 3.06
CA GLY A 147 -14.35 8.91 1.72
C GLY A 147 -12.95 9.23 1.20
N ALA A 148 -12.07 9.77 2.05
CA ALA A 148 -10.68 10.05 1.71
C ALA A 148 -9.89 8.76 1.44
N ALA A 149 -9.97 7.77 2.34
CA ALA A 149 -9.29 6.48 2.19
C ALA A 149 -9.75 5.73 0.93
N ARG A 150 -11.06 5.78 0.60
CA ARG A 150 -11.60 5.22 -0.64
C ARG A 150 -11.02 5.88 -1.89
N ARG A 151 -10.88 7.21 -1.89
CA ARG A 151 -10.29 7.95 -3.02
C ARG A 151 -8.82 7.60 -3.20
N SER A 152 -8.05 7.52 -2.11
CA SER A 152 -6.64 7.10 -2.13
C SER A 152 -6.47 5.68 -2.67
N PHE A 153 -7.32 4.74 -2.24
CA PHE A 153 -7.36 3.39 -2.79
C PHE A 153 -7.67 3.39 -4.30
N LEU A 154 -8.70 4.10 -4.74
CA LEU A 154 -9.05 4.17 -6.16
C LEU A 154 -7.92 4.80 -7.00
N ALA A 155 -7.26 5.84 -6.50
CA ALA A 155 -6.10 6.44 -7.15
C ALA A 155 -4.97 5.41 -7.31
N SER A 156 -4.63 4.69 -6.24
CA SER A 156 -3.61 3.64 -6.29
C SER A 156 -3.96 2.50 -7.26
N LEU A 157 -5.25 2.15 -7.36
CA LEU A 157 -5.75 1.13 -8.29
C LEU A 157 -5.60 1.58 -9.75
N PHE A 158 -5.98 2.82 -10.06
CA PHE A 158 -5.83 3.36 -11.41
C PHE A 158 -4.37 3.49 -11.80
N THR A 159 -3.49 3.91 -10.89
CA THR A 159 -2.04 3.94 -11.15
C THR A 159 -1.49 2.54 -11.42
N PHE A 160 -1.87 1.55 -10.62
CA PHE A 160 -1.46 0.15 -10.83
C PHE A 160 -1.93 -0.40 -12.18
N LEU A 161 -3.18 -0.12 -12.57
CA LEU A 161 -3.71 -0.49 -13.87
C LEU A 161 -2.98 0.22 -15.02
N ALA A 162 -2.69 1.51 -14.88
CA ALA A 162 -1.94 2.27 -15.87
C ALA A 162 -0.56 1.66 -16.11
N VAL A 163 0.19 1.36 -15.04
CA VAL A 163 1.51 0.71 -15.13
C VAL A 163 1.42 -0.69 -15.73
N THR A 164 0.39 -1.47 -15.36
CA THR A 164 0.19 -2.81 -15.92
C THR A 164 -0.07 -2.76 -17.42
N LEU A 165 -0.88 -1.80 -17.88
CA LEU A 165 -1.21 -1.62 -19.29
C LEU A 165 -0.03 -1.05 -20.09
N SER A 166 0.78 -0.16 -19.49
CA SER A 166 1.92 0.46 -20.17
C SER A 166 3.20 -0.36 -20.13
N ARG A 167 3.23 -1.50 -19.40
CA ARG A 167 4.41 -2.35 -19.21
C ARG A 167 5.09 -2.78 -20.53
N ASN A 168 4.32 -2.94 -21.60
CA ASN A 168 4.84 -3.40 -22.89
C ASN A 168 5.18 -2.25 -23.85
N ASN A 169 4.89 -0.99 -23.51
CA ASN A 169 5.09 0.15 -24.42
C ASN A 169 6.56 0.58 -24.55
N LEU A 170 7.44 0.10 -23.67
CA LEU A 170 8.88 0.44 -23.66
C LEU A 170 9.78 -0.73 -24.10
N GLU A 171 9.19 -1.86 -24.49
CA GLU A 171 9.92 -2.93 -25.21
C GLU A 171 9.98 -2.52 -26.70
N LEU A 172 10.94 -1.65 -27.03
CA LEU A 172 11.27 -1.23 -28.40
C LEU A 172 12.42 -2.07 -28.96
#